data_AF-A0A3A9FEL4-F1
#
_entry.id   AF-A0A3A9FEL4-F1
#
_cell.length_a   1.000
_cell.length_b   1.000
_cell.length_c   1.000
_cell.angle_alpha   90.00
_cell.angle_beta   90.00
_cell.angle_gamma   90.00
#
_symmetry.space_group_name_H-M   'P 1'
#
loop_
_entity.id
_entity.type
_entity.pdbx_description
1 polymer ?
#
loop_
_entity_poly.entity_id
_entity_poly.type
_entity_poly.pdbx_seq_one_letter_code
_entity_poly.pdbx_strand_id
1 'polypeptide(L)'
;MEANELGLFIATLRKEKQITQAELAKRLNVTDKAVSRWERGLGFPDINTLEPLADSLGISLSELMKCARNYEANKSSDDSDIGILASIDIAKSQRNKMIKKILLSFSCTIIGLCVVLYAVYLFINGTWSMIFHGNDGATTAFISGKIGVLPPIIMMGVGSVVLFIGVYTLIHLLNNDK
;
A
#
# COMPACT_ATOMS: atom_id res chain seq x y z
N MET A 1 -1.49 7.06 -40.95
CA MET A 1 -2.45 6.09 -40.41
C MET A 1 -2.37 4.88 -41.31
N GLU A 2 -1.70 3.84 -40.84
CA GLU A 2 -1.55 2.61 -41.62
C GLU A 2 -2.84 1.80 -41.54
N ALA A 3 -3.25 1.17 -42.65
CA ALA A 3 -4.48 0.39 -42.72
C ALA A 3 -4.51 -0.75 -41.68
N ASN A 4 -3.34 -1.31 -41.40
CA ASN A 4 -3.16 -2.40 -40.45
C ASN A 4 -3.38 -1.93 -39.00
N GLU A 5 -2.85 -0.75 -38.64
CA GLU A 5 -3.03 -0.17 -37.30
C GLU A 5 -4.51 0.13 -37.02
N LEU A 6 -5.21 0.70 -38.00
CA LEU A 6 -6.64 0.93 -37.92
C LEU A 6 -7.43 -0.38 -37.75
N GLY A 7 -7.10 -1.39 -38.56
CA GLY A 7 -7.76 -2.68 -38.52
C GLY A 7 -7.64 -3.37 -37.16
N LEU A 8 -6.42 -3.37 -36.60
CA LEU A 8 -6.16 -3.91 -35.27
C LEU A 8 -6.92 -3.12 -34.19
N PHE A 9 -6.97 -1.79 -34.31
CA PHE A 9 -7.70 -0.93 -33.38
C PHE A 9 -9.21 -1.23 -33.41
N ILE A 10 -9.82 -1.28 -34.58
CA ILE A 10 -11.23 -1.66 -34.76
C ILE A 10 -11.51 -3.05 -34.16
N ALA A 11 -10.67 -4.04 -34.47
CA ALA A 11 -10.82 -5.40 -33.96
C ALA A 11 -10.73 -5.47 -32.43
N THR A 12 -9.87 -4.64 -31.83
CA THR A 12 -9.70 -4.55 -30.38
C THR A 12 -10.94 -3.99 -29.71
N LEU A 13 -11.43 -2.84 -30.19
CA LEU A 13 -12.65 -2.20 -29.68
C LEU A 13 -13.89 -3.10 -29.84
N ARG A 14 -13.99 -3.81 -30.97
CA ARG A 14 -15.05 -4.78 -31.21
C ARG A 14 -15.04 -5.90 -30.18
N LYS A 15 -13.86 -6.45 -29.88
CA LYS A 15 -13.69 -7.54 -28.89
C LYS A 15 -13.99 -7.06 -27.47
N GLU A 16 -13.60 -5.84 -27.10
CA GLU A 16 -13.94 -5.25 -25.80
C GLU A 16 -15.45 -5.13 -25.59
N LYS A 17 -16.20 -4.80 -26.65
CA LYS A 17 -17.67 -4.78 -26.63
C LYS A 17 -18.34 -6.16 -26.78
N GLN A 18 -17.57 -7.22 -26.95
CA GLN A 18 -18.05 -8.60 -27.12
C GLN A 18 -19.04 -8.80 -28.30
N ILE A 19 -18.94 -7.97 -29.35
CA ILE A 19 -19.80 -8.07 -30.53
C ILE A 19 -19.08 -8.81 -31.67
N THR A 20 -19.85 -9.46 -32.55
CA THR A 20 -19.28 -10.16 -33.72
C THR A 20 -19.01 -9.20 -34.89
N GLN A 21 -18.21 -9.61 -35.88
CA GLN A 21 -18.02 -8.83 -37.11
C GLN A 21 -19.33 -8.60 -37.87
N ALA A 22 -20.20 -9.62 -37.90
CA ALA A 22 -21.53 -9.52 -38.52
C ALA A 22 -22.44 -8.53 -37.78
N GLU A 23 -22.35 -8.48 -36.45
CA GLU A 23 -23.11 -7.54 -35.65
C GLU A 23 -22.63 -6.10 -35.84
N LEU A 24 -21.32 -5.88 -35.88
CA LEU A 24 -20.74 -4.57 -36.20
C LEU A 24 -21.14 -4.14 -37.62
N ALA A 25 -21.07 -5.04 -38.59
CA ALA A 25 -21.49 -4.78 -39.97
C ALA A 25 -22.97 -4.38 -40.07
N LYS A 26 -23.84 -5.06 -39.31
CA LYS A 26 -25.27 -4.75 -39.23
C LYS A 26 -25.52 -3.35 -38.66
N ARG A 27 -24.78 -2.94 -37.63
CA ARG A 27 -24.88 -1.59 -37.04
C ARG A 27 -24.45 -0.49 -37.99
N LEU A 28 -23.48 -0.77 -38.85
CA LEU A 28 -22.92 0.18 -39.82
C LEU A 28 -23.60 0.13 -41.19
N ASN A 29 -24.60 -0.75 -41.36
CA ASN A 29 -25.24 -1.02 -42.65
C ASN A 29 -24.24 -1.36 -43.77
N VAL A 30 -23.21 -2.14 -43.44
CA VAL A 30 -22.20 -2.65 -44.38
C VAL A 30 -22.18 -4.18 -44.39
N THR A 31 -21.42 -4.76 -45.31
CA THR A 31 -21.22 -6.22 -45.33
C THR A 31 -20.21 -6.65 -44.27
N ASP A 32 -20.42 -7.84 -43.72
CA ASP A 32 -19.46 -8.54 -42.84
C ASP A 32 -18.06 -8.64 -43.49
N LYS A 33 -18.01 -8.86 -44.81
CA LYS A 33 -16.78 -8.86 -45.61
C LYS A 33 -16.05 -7.53 -45.57
N ALA A 34 -16.75 -6.40 -45.54
CA ALA A 34 -16.13 -5.08 -45.43
C ALA A 34 -15.41 -4.92 -44.08
N VAL A 35 -16.10 -5.24 -42.97
CA VAL A 35 -15.51 -5.21 -41.62
C VAL A 35 -14.30 -6.15 -41.53
N SER A 36 -14.41 -7.37 -42.05
CA SER A 36 -13.29 -8.33 -42.10
C SER A 36 -12.09 -7.83 -42.90
N ARG A 37 -12.31 -7.05 -43.96
CA ARG A 37 -11.22 -6.44 -44.73
C ARG A 37 -10.55 -5.31 -43.96
N TRP A 38 -11.32 -4.46 -43.30
CA TRP A 38 -10.78 -3.38 -42.47
C TRP A 38 -9.96 -3.93 -41.32
N GLU A 39 -10.48 -4.92 -40.58
CA GLU A 39 -9.77 -5.54 -39.45
C GLU A 39 -8.45 -6.22 -39.84
N ARG A 40 -8.30 -6.63 -41.11
CA ARG A 40 -7.07 -7.22 -41.65
C ARG A 40 -6.16 -6.21 -42.34
N GLY A 41 -6.50 -4.92 -42.34
CA GLY A 41 -5.75 -3.87 -43.03
C GLY A 41 -5.80 -3.95 -44.56
N LEU A 42 -6.76 -4.67 -45.13
CA LEU A 42 -6.92 -4.88 -46.58
C LEU A 42 -7.82 -3.82 -47.25
N GLY A 43 -8.04 -2.69 -46.57
CA GLY A 43 -8.86 -1.57 -47.02
C GLY A 43 -9.23 -0.64 -45.87
N PHE A 44 -9.76 0.53 -46.21
CA PHE A 44 -10.23 1.53 -45.25
C PHE A 44 -11.76 1.64 -45.27
N PRO A 45 -12.37 2.02 -44.14
CA PRO A 45 -13.75 2.51 -44.12
C PRO A 45 -13.88 3.76 -45.00
N ASP A 46 -15.02 3.92 -45.66
CA ASP A 46 -15.36 5.14 -46.38
C ASP A 46 -15.62 6.29 -45.40
N ILE A 47 -15.50 7.54 -45.86
CA ILE A 47 -15.72 8.74 -45.04
C ILE A 47 -17.10 8.75 -44.39
N ASN A 48 -18.12 8.27 -45.10
CA ASN A 48 -19.49 8.16 -44.61
C ASN A 48 -19.67 7.06 -43.54
N THR A 49 -18.72 6.13 -43.44
CA THR A 49 -18.74 5.03 -42.48
C THR A 49 -17.88 5.28 -41.25
N LEU A 50 -16.97 6.27 -41.29
CA LEU A 50 -16.05 6.58 -40.20
C LEU A 50 -16.78 7.10 -38.96
N GLU A 51 -17.73 8.03 -39.12
CA GLU A 51 -18.50 8.60 -38.01
C GLU A 51 -19.42 7.55 -37.37
N PRO A 52 -20.25 6.79 -38.13
CA PRO A 52 -21.01 5.66 -37.57
C PRO A 52 -20.14 4.59 -36.91
N LEU A 53 -18.93 4.34 -37.45
CA LEU A 53 -17.98 3.38 -36.89
C LEU A 53 -17.50 3.85 -35.51
N ALA A 54 -17.10 5.12 -35.38
CA ALA A 54 -16.69 5.71 -34.12
C ALA A 54 -17.83 5.63 -33.08
N ASP A 55 -19.05 6.00 -33.46
CA ASP A 55 -20.23 5.94 -32.59
C ASP A 55 -20.55 4.51 -32.15
N SER A 56 -20.52 3.55 -33.08
CA SER A 56 -20.79 2.14 -32.76
C SER A 56 -19.75 1.54 -31.79
N LEU A 57 -18.50 2.02 -31.87
CA LEU A 57 -17.38 1.64 -31.02
C LEU A 57 -17.28 2.50 -29.74
N GLY A 58 -18.13 3.53 -29.59
CA GLY A 58 -18.19 4.37 -28.40
C GLY A 58 -16.93 5.22 -28.18
N ILE A 59 -16.28 5.63 -29.27
CA ILE A 59 -15.10 6.51 -29.27
C ILE A 59 -15.36 7.72 -30.16
N SER A 60 -14.56 8.77 -30.02
CA SER A 60 -14.62 9.91 -30.92
C SER A 60 -13.97 9.58 -32.28
N LEU A 61 -14.43 10.25 -33.34
CA LEU A 61 -13.81 10.15 -34.67
C LEU A 61 -12.32 10.49 -34.64
N SER A 62 -11.91 11.43 -33.77
CA SER A 62 -10.51 11.82 -33.62
C SER A 62 -9.62 10.69 -33.09
N GLU A 63 -10.15 9.86 -32.19
CA GLU A 63 -9.46 8.68 -31.64
C GLU A 63 -9.39 7.56 -32.67
N LEU A 64 -10.46 7.37 -33.45
CA LEU A 64 -10.47 6.43 -34.56
C LEU A 64 -9.39 6.77 -35.58
N MET A 65 -9.28 8.05 -35.98
CA MET A 65 -8.26 8.50 -36.93
C MET A 65 -6.83 8.41 -36.39
N LYS A 66 -6.63 8.59 -35.08
CA LYS A 66 -5.31 8.48 -34.44
C LYS A 66 -4.94 7.03 -34.08
N CYS A 67 -5.86 6.08 -34.25
CA CYS A 67 -5.71 4.69 -33.77
C CYS A 67 -5.28 4.61 -32.29
N ALA A 68 -5.66 5.63 -31.51
CA ALA A 68 -5.22 5.81 -30.14
C ALA A 68 -6.42 6.25 -29.32
N ARG A 69 -6.73 5.47 -28.28
CA ARG A 69 -7.75 5.82 -27.30
C ARG A 69 -7.19 6.95 -26.44
N ASN A 70 -7.85 8.11 -26.46
CA ASN A 70 -7.59 9.17 -25.51
C ASN A 70 -8.37 8.79 -24.26
N TYR A 71 -7.68 8.17 -23.30
CA TYR A 71 -8.27 7.62 -22.07
C TYR A 71 -9.08 8.65 -21.23
N GLU A 72 -8.98 9.93 -21.57
CA GLU A 72 -9.56 11.07 -20.86
C GLU A 72 -11.07 11.31 -21.12
N ALA A 73 -11.69 10.73 -22.17
CA ALA A 73 -12.99 11.24 -22.64
C ALA A 73 -14.26 10.48 -22.18
N ASN A 74 -14.17 9.38 -21.42
CA ASN A 74 -15.37 8.61 -21.02
C ASN A 74 -15.35 8.16 -19.55
N LYS A 75 -14.91 9.07 -18.66
CA LYS A 75 -14.83 8.88 -17.20
C LYS A 75 -15.70 9.90 -16.46
N SER A 76 -16.98 10.03 -16.80
CA SER A 76 -17.89 10.99 -16.16
C SER A 76 -19.15 10.29 -15.67
N SER A 77 -19.04 9.51 -14.59
CA SER A 77 -20.03 9.41 -13.49
C SER A 77 -19.76 8.26 -12.51
N ASP A 78 -19.09 7.17 -12.91
CA ASP A 78 -18.88 6.00 -12.03
C ASP A 78 -17.40 5.83 -11.58
N ASP A 79 -16.48 6.18 -12.47
CA ASP A 79 -15.05 5.90 -12.28
C ASP A 79 -14.31 7.04 -11.51
N SER A 80 -14.96 8.20 -11.32
CA SER A 80 -14.53 9.20 -10.32
C SER A 80 -14.75 8.70 -8.90
N ASP A 81 -15.89 8.04 -8.65
CA ASP A 81 -16.23 7.50 -7.34
C ASP A 81 -15.36 6.28 -7.04
N ILE A 82 -15.11 5.41 -8.02
CA ILE A 82 -14.16 4.28 -7.89
C ILE A 82 -12.73 4.78 -7.64
N GLY A 83 -12.27 5.84 -8.33
CA GLY A 83 -10.95 6.43 -8.09
C GLY A 83 -10.80 7.09 -6.71
N ILE A 84 -11.85 7.77 -6.24
CA ILE A 84 -11.90 8.35 -4.89
C ILE A 84 -11.93 7.23 -3.84
N LEU A 85 -12.75 6.19 -4.02
CA LEU A 85 -12.83 5.05 -3.10
C LEU A 85 -11.50 4.26 -3.05
N ALA A 86 -10.86 4.04 -4.20
CA ALA A 86 -9.57 3.36 -4.27
C ALA A 86 -8.46 4.17 -3.57
N SER A 87 -8.41 5.50 -3.77
CA SER A 87 -7.43 6.35 -3.08
C SER A 87 -7.65 6.42 -1.57
N ILE A 88 -8.91 6.41 -1.11
CA ILE A 88 -9.27 6.32 0.33
C ILE A 88 -8.84 4.98 0.93
N ASP A 89 -9.10 3.86 0.24
CA ASP A 89 -8.75 2.52 0.74
C ASP A 89 -7.22 2.31 0.79
N ILE A 90 -6.49 2.79 -0.21
CA ILE A 90 -5.02 2.80 -0.24
C ILE A 90 -4.47 3.64 0.93
N ALA A 91 -5.01 4.84 1.16
CA ALA A 91 -4.60 5.72 2.26
C ALA A 91 -4.89 5.08 3.64
N LYS A 92 -6.04 4.43 3.80
CA LYS A 92 -6.43 3.73 5.03
C LYS A 92 -5.54 2.52 5.31
N SER A 93 -5.15 1.78 4.26
CA SER A 93 -4.24 0.64 4.35
C SER A 93 -2.83 1.06 4.83
N GLN A 94 -2.34 2.22 4.38
CA GLN A 94 -1.08 2.77 4.88
C GLN A 94 -1.17 3.22 6.34
N ARG A 95 -2.23 3.95 6.70
CA ARG A 95 -2.44 4.45 8.06
C ARG A 95 -2.50 3.32 9.09
N ASN A 96 -3.14 2.20 8.75
CA ASN A 96 -3.22 1.04 9.66
C ASN A 96 -1.86 0.37 9.92
N LYS A 97 -0.93 0.38 8.96
CA LYS A 97 0.43 -0.13 9.15
C LYS A 97 1.23 0.77 10.11
N MET A 98 1.08 2.08 9.97
CA MET A 98 1.72 3.05 10.86
C MET A 98 1.16 2.97 12.29
N ILE A 99 -0.18 2.96 12.42
CA ILE A 99 -0.85 2.84 13.73
C ILE A 99 -0.44 1.54 14.46
N LYS A 100 -0.33 0.41 13.76
CA LYS A 100 0.14 -0.85 14.37
C LYS A 100 1.58 -0.76 14.91
N LYS A 101 2.49 -0.07 14.19
CA LYS A 101 3.87 0.16 14.67
C LYS A 101 3.90 1.08 15.89
N ILE A 102 3.10 2.14 15.88
CA ILE A 102 2.97 3.07 17.01
C ILE A 102 2.42 2.34 18.24
N LEU A 103 1.34 1.57 18.09
CA LEU A 103 0.75 0.77 19.18
C LEU A 103 1.75 -0.20 19.78
N LEU A 104 2.51 -0.91 18.94
CA LEU A 104 3.57 -1.81 19.41
C LEU A 104 4.63 -1.06 20.24
N SER A 105 5.05 0.12 19.78
CA SER A 105 6.00 0.97 20.49
C SER A 105 5.48 1.40 21.87
N PHE A 106 4.21 1.83 21.96
CA PHE A 106 3.58 2.18 23.23
C PHE A 106 3.46 0.97 24.18
N SER A 107 3.13 -0.21 23.66
CA SER A 107 3.12 -1.43 24.48
C SER A 107 4.52 -1.74 25.06
N CYS A 108 5.59 -1.60 24.27
CA CYS A 108 6.95 -1.81 24.75
C CYS A 108 7.37 -0.80 25.84
N THR A 109 7.01 0.48 25.69
CA THR A 109 7.35 1.50 26.70
C THR A 109 6.59 1.29 28.01
N ILE A 110 5.31 0.92 27.94
CA ILE A 110 4.50 0.57 29.12
C ILE A 110 5.10 -0.64 29.85
N ILE A 111 5.48 -1.70 29.12
CA ILE A 111 6.11 -2.89 29.70
C ILE A 111 7.43 -2.52 30.39
N GLY A 112 8.28 -1.72 29.74
CA GLY A 112 9.54 -1.25 30.33
C GLY A 112 9.32 -0.45 31.62
N LEU A 113 8.32 0.44 31.64
CA LEU A 113 7.95 1.21 32.83
C LEU A 113 7.47 0.30 33.96
N CYS A 114 6.60 -0.68 33.66
CA CYS A 114 6.12 -1.65 34.64
C CYS A 114 7.26 -2.48 35.24
N VAL A 115 8.25 -2.89 34.45
CA VAL A 115 9.43 -3.62 34.93
C VAL A 115 10.27 -2.75 35.88
N VAL A 116 10.49 -1.48 35.54
CA VAL A 116 11.23 -0.55 36.40
C VAL A 116 10.48 -0.30 37.72
N LEU A 117 9.17 -0.05 37.66
CA LEU A 117 8.33 0.14 38.85
C LEU A 117 8.30 -1.11 39.74
N TYR A 118 8.24 -2.30 39.13
CA TYR A 118 8.30 -3.56 39.86
C TYR A 118 9.67 -3.78 40.54
N ALA A 119 10.76 -3.42 39.87
CA ALA A 119 12.10 -3.46 40.46
C ALA A 119 12.23 -2.51 41.66
N VAL A 120 11.68 -1.30 41.57
CA VAL A 120 11.61 -0.34 42.68
C VAL A 120 10.73 -0.88 43.82
N TYR A 121 9.58 -1.48 43.50
CA TYR A 121 8.72 -2.13 44.49
C TYR A 121 9.43 -3.28 45.21
N LEU A 122 10.20 -4.11 44.48
CA LEU A 122 11.02 -5.18 45.06
C LEU A 122 12.17 -4.64 45.91
N PHE A 123 12.71 -3.46 45.58
CA PHE A 123 13.74 -2.80 46.40
C PHE A 123 13.16 -2.27 47.72
N ILE A 124 11.92 -1.78 47.70
CA ILE A 124 11.24 -1.25 48.89
C ILE A 124 10.77 -2.38 49.82
N ASN A 125 10.27 -3.50 49.27
CA ASN A 125 9.64 -4.58 50.05
C ASN A 125 10.51 -5.82 50.25
N GLY A 126 11.39 -6.12 49.30
CA GLY A 126 12.35 -7.21 49.35
C GLY A 126 13.71 -6.66 49.75
N THR A 127 14.32 -7.23 50.77
CA THR A 127 15.66 -6.83 51.19
C THR A 127 16.64 -7.32 50.05
N TRP A 128 17.82 -6.72 49.80
CA TRP A 128 18.79 -7.16 48.77
C TRP A 128 20.26 -7.18 49.19
N SER A 129 21.04 -8.23 48.87
CA SER A 129 22.49 -8.29 49.18
C SER A 129 23.43 -8.23 47.97
N MET A 130 24.56 -7.53 48.10
CA MET A 130 25.69 -7.52 47.17
C MET A 130 27.02 -7.61 47.94
N ILE A 131 27.94 -8.45 47.44
CA ILE A 131 29.28 -8.65 48.00
C ILE A 131 30.29 -8.30 46.92
N PHE A 132 31.13 -7.30 47.17
CA PHE A 132 32.26 -6.96 46.31
C PHE A 132 33.52 -7.59 46.90
N HIS A 133 34.14 -8.53 46.17
CA HIS A 133 35.40 -9.14 46.59
C HIS A 133 36.57 -8.26 46.14
N GLY A 134 37.25 -7.64 47.10
CA GLY A 134 38.56 -7.05 46.86
C GLY A 134 39.62 -8.15 46.68
N ASN A 135 40.66 -7.86 45.91
CA ASN A 135 41.72 -8.82 45.51
C ASN A 135 42.44 -9.49 46.70
N ASP A 136 42.32 -8.92 47.90
CA ASP A 136 43.15 -9.28 49.06
C ASP A 136 42.33 -9.73 50.28
N GLY A 137 41.03 -9.97 50.13
CA GLY A 137 40.13 -10.46 51.20
C GLY A 137 39.79 -9.44 52.31
N ALA A 138 40.67 -8.48 52.61
CA ALA A 138 40.44 -7.44 53.64
C ALA A 138 39.51 -6.30 53.19
N THR A 139 39.27 -6.17 51.89
CA THR A 139 38.45 -5.11 51.25
C THR A 139 37.07 -5.59 50.83
N THR A 140 36.63 -6.76 51.31
CA THR A 140 35.30 -7.29 51.00
C THR A 140 34.21 -6.45 51.66
N ALA A 141 33.37 -5.79 50.87
CA ALA A 141 32.24 -5.00 51.36
C ALA A 141 30.93 -5.79 51.22
N PHE A 142 30.07 -5.76 52.25
CA PHE A 142 28.80 -6.49 52.33
C PHE A 142 27.62 -5.52 52.43
N ILE A 143 26.67 -5.63 51.51
CA ILE A 143 25.37 -4.94 51.52
C ILE A 143 24.31 -6.04 51.53
N SER A 144 23.19 -5.93 52.28
CA SER A 144 22.30 -7.09 52.56
C SER A 144 20.79 -6.91 52.50
N GLY A 145 20.11 -7.97 52.00
CA GLY A 145 18.70 -8.28 52.22
C GLY A 145 17.98 -9.38 51.34
N LYS A 146 16.70 -9.73 51.66
CA LYS A 146 15.71 -10.74 51.20
C LYS A 146 14.75 -10.54 49.96
N ILE A 147 14.97 -11.39 48.95
CA ILE A 147 14.09 -12.17 48.01
C ILE A 147 13.53 -11.55 46.69
N GLY A 148 14.06 -12.06 45.55
CA GLY A 148 13.37 -12.15 44.24
C GLY A 148 14.22 -12.09 42.93
N VAL A 149 14.84 -13.22 42.52
CA VAL A 149 15.46 -13.63 41.22
C VAL A 149 16.48 -12.75 40.46
N LEU A 150 16.48 -11.41 40.54
CA LEU A 150 17.45 -10.58 39.80
C LEU A 150 17.72 -9.25 40.51
N PRO A 151 18.99 -8.89 40.85
CA PRO A 151 19.35 -7.60 41.44
C PRO A 151 18.51 -6.45 40.85
N PRO A 152 17.84 -5.61 41.67
CA PRO A 152 16.95 -4.55 41.20
C PRO A 152 17.69 -3.63 40.24
N ILE A 153 19.00 -3.47 40.46
CA ILE A 153 19.91 -2.73 39.60
C ILE A 153 19.96 -3.31 38.18
N ILE A 154 20.01 -4.64 38.03
CA ILE A 154 20.00 -5.31 36.73
C ILE A 154 18.61 -5.16 36.07
N MET A 155 17.52 -5.33 36.83
CA MET A 155 16.18 -5.10 36.30
C MET A 155 15.93 -3.63 35.90
N MET A 156 16.43 -2.67 36.68
CA MET A 156 16.38 -1.24 36.34
C MET A 156 17.21 -0.94 35.09
N GLY A 157 18.38 -1.58 34.94
CA GLY A 157 19.21 -1.47 33.75
C GLY A 157 18.54 -2.03 32.50
N VAL A 158 17.97 -3.23 32.57
CA VAL A 158 17.23 -3.83 31.44
C VAL A 158 15.98 -3.00 31.11
N GLY A 159 15.23 -2.55 32.12
CA GLY A 159 14.05 -1.71 31.94
C GLY A 159 14.37 -0.35 31.32
N SER A 160 15.48 0.30 31.71
CA SER A 160 15.90 1.57 31.13
C SER A 160 16.29 1.44 29.66
N VAL A 161 17.03 0.37 29.30
CA VAL A 161 17.41 0.08 27.91
C VAL A 161 16.17 -0.14 27.03
N VAL A 162 15.18 -0.91 27.51
CA VAL A 162 13.92 -1.15 26.80
C VAL A 162 13.12 0.15 26.62
N LEU A 163 13.08 1.02 27.64
CA LEU A 163 12.47 2.35 27.54
C LEU A 163 13.17 3.24 26.51
N PHE A 164 14.50 3.28 26.52
CA PHE A 164 15.27 4.05 25.55
C PHE A 164 15.04 3.57 24.11
N ILE A 165 15.02 2.26 23.88
CA ILE A 165 14.73 1.68 22.56
C ILE A 165 13.31 2.03 22.10
N GLY A 166 12.31 1.90 22.99
CA GLY A 166 10.93 2.24 22.69
C GLY A 166 10.73 3.73 22.36
N VAL A 167 11.35 4.62 23.14
CA VAL A 167 11.30 6.07 22.92
C VAL A 167 12.04 6.47 21.64
N TYR A 168 13.23 5.90 21.39
CA TYR A 168 13.99 6.15 20.17
C TYR A 168 13.20 5.73 18.92
N THR A 169 12.58 4.55 18.95
CA THR A 169 11.75 4.04 17.85
C THR A 169 10.53 4.94 17.61
N LEU A 170 9.90 5.44 18.67
CA LEU A 170 8.79 6.38 18.58
C LEU A 170 9.21 7.72 17.94
N ILE A 171 10.34 8.30 18.39
CA ILE A 171 10.88 9.55 17.84
C ILE A 171 11.26 9.38 16.36
N HIS A 172 11.92 8.28 16.02
CA HIS A 172 12.30 7.98 14.63
C HIS A 172 11.06 7.82 13.73
N LEU A 173 10.01 7.16 14.21
CA LEU A 173 8.75 7.03 13.48
C LEU A 173 8.07 8.39 13.27
N LEU A 174 8.04 9.25 14.29
CA LEU A 174 7.46 10.59 14.19
C LEU A 174 8.26 11.54 13.28
N ASN A 175 9.58 11.39 13.21
CA ASN A 175 10.43 12.25 12.39
C ASN A 175 10.46 11.83 10.91
N ASN A 176 10.18 10.56 10.61
CA ASN A 176 10.18 10.01 9.26
C ASN A 176 8.84 10.17 8.52
N ASP A 177 7.82 10.73 9.18
CA ASP A 177 6.51 11.11 8.61
C ASP A 177 6.49 12.58 8.08
N LYS A 178 7.62 13.31 8.14
CA LYS A 178 7.81 14.64 7.53
C LYS A 178 8.61 14.55 6.23
#